data_AF-A0A7J6SKU8-F1
#
_entry.id   AF-A0A7J6SKU8-F1
#
_cell.length_a   1.000
_cell.length_b   1.000
_cell.length_c   1.000
_cell.angle_alpha   90.00
_cell.angle_beta   90.00
_cell.angle_gamma   90.00
#
_symmetry.space_group_name_H-M   'P 1'
#
loop_
_entity.id
_entity.type
_entity.pdbx_description
1 polymer ?
#
loop_
_entity_poly.entity_id
_entity_poly.type
_entity_poly.pdbx_seq_one_letter_code
_entity_poly.pdbx_strand_id
1 'polypeptide(L)'
;ETLFQKNAEGIEMVELLKKQNIIPGIKVDKGLTILAGTDGETSTMGLDGLAERCQKYYAQGARFAKWRTVLKIDEAKQMPTQLSIEETAHNLARYASICQENGLVPIVEPEILQDGVHTIETDAYVTERVLTAVFKALNDNHILLEGCLLKPNMVTAGAECPVRPTSEEIARLTVRTLARTVPPALVGVTFLSGGQSEEMASVNLNAMNVLPKERRPWALTFSYGRALQASTIKTWSGKAENTKAAQA
;
A
#
# COMPACT_ATOMS: atom_id res chain seq x y z
N GLU A 1 12.42 13.20 5.66
CA GLU A 1 12.37 14.61 6.10
C GLU A 1 11.41 14.80 7.27
N THR A 2 10.09 14.72 7.04
CA THR A 2 9.04 15.10 8.01
C THR A 2 9.16 14.47 9.41
N LEU A 3 9.64 13.23 9.54
CA LEU A 3 9.83 12.56 10.83
C LEU A 3 10.77 13.33 11.78
N PHE A 4 11.71 14.10 11.24
CA PHE A 4 12.69 14.91 12.00
C PHE A 4 12.43 16.41 11.88
N GLN A 5 11.29 16.81 11.30
CA GLN A 5 10.97 18.20 11.01
C GLN A 5 10.21 18.84 12.19
N LYS A 6 10.33 20.17 12.29
CA LYS A 6 9.52 21.02 13.17
C LYS A 6 8.60 21.91 12.32
N ASN A 7 7.42 22.22 12.85
CA ASN A 7 6.51 23.20 12.25
C ASN A 7 7.02 24.64 12.45
N ALA A 8 6.26 25.63 11.97
CA ALA A 8 6.64 27.05 12.06
C ALA A 8 6.76 27.55 13.51
N GLU A 9 6.06 26.92 14.46
CA GLU A 9 6.13 27.23 15.89
C GLU A 9 7.22 26.44 16.63
N GLY A 10 8.05 25.66 15.92
CA GLY A 10 9.16 24.89 16.51
C GLY A 10 8.73 23.57 17.18
N ILE A 11 7.48 23.15 17.00
CA ILE A 11 6.96 21.88 17.51
C ILE A 11 7.32 20.76 16.54
N GLU A 12 7.87 19.65 17.05
CA GLU A 12 8.17 18.48 16.23
C GLU A 12 6.91 17.90 15.59
N MET A 13 6.99 17.54 14.31
CA MET A 13 5.84 16.99 13.59
C MET A 13 5.31 15.70 14.24
N VAL A 14 6.19 14.89 14.85
CA VAL A 14 5.79 13.68 15.59
C VAL A 14 4.96 14.00 16.84
N GLU A 15 5.18 15.16 17.48
CA GLU A 15 4.42 15.58 18.66
C GLU A 15 3.02 16.06 18.27
N LEU A 16 2.85 16.65 17.07
CA LEU A 16 1.53 16.98 16.55
C LEU A 16 0.66 15.73 16.35
N LEU A 17 1.26 14.64 15.84
CA LEU A 17 0.58 13.36 15.67
C LEU A 17 0.20 12.75 17.02
N LYS A 18 1.14 12.70 17.98
CA LYS A 18 0.90 12.15 19.31
C LYS A 18 -0.20 12.88 20.06
N LYS A 19 -0.28 14.22 19.96
CA LYS A 19 -1.37 15.01 20.55
C LYS A 19 -2.76 14.63 20.03
N GLN A 20 -2.83 14.08 18.82
CA GLN A 20 -4.07 13.58 18.19
C GLN A 20 -4.22 12.06 18.31
N ASN A 21 -3.38 11.39 19.12
CA ASN A 21 -3.33 9.93 19.24
C ASN A 21 -3.08 9.20 17.91
N ILE A 22 -2.41 9.86 16.96
CA ILE A 22 -2.00 9.28 15.69
C ILE A 22 -0.60 8.69 15.83
N ILE A 23 -0.47 7.41 15.47
CA ILE A 23 0.81 6.70 15.50
C ILE A 23 1.67 7.17 14.31
N PRO A 24 2.92 7.62 14.51
CA PRO A 24 3.81 7.97 13.41
C PRO A 24 4.33 6.73 12.68
N GLY A 25 4.47 6.83 11.37
CA GLY A 25 5.13 5.82 10.54
C GLY A 25 6.10 6.45 9.55
N ILE A 26 6.87 5.60 8.87
CA ILE A 26 7.98 6.04 8.00
C ILE A 26 8.05 5.23 6.71
N LYS A 27 8.20 5.90 5.57
CA LYS A 27 8.57 5.26 4.30
C LYS A 27 10.07 4.97 4.32
N VAL A 28 10.46 3.71 4.11
CA VAL A 28 11.88 3.30 4.26
C VAL A 28 12.51 2.75 2.99
N ASP A 29 11.71 2.51 1.95
CA ASP A 29 12.20 2.21 0.60
C ASP A 29 12.84 3.45 -0.05
N LYS A 30 13.85 3.21 -0.87
CA LYS A 30 14.63 4.22 -1.60
C LYS A 30 14.18 4.35 -3.07
N GLY A 31 12.95 3.95 -3.38
CA GLY A 31 12.37 4.06 -4.72
C GLY A 31 12.67 2.87 -5.63
N LEU A 32 12.27 3.01 -6.89
CA LEU A 32 12.28 1.94 -7.89
C LEU A 32 13.51 2.05 -8.79
N THR A 33 14.00 0.91 -9.25
CA THR A 33 14.95 0.78 -10.36
C THR A 33 14.42 -0.22 -11.37
N ILE A 34 14.93 -0.18 -12.61
CA ILE A 34 14.58 -1.18 -13.62
C ILE A 34 15.20 -2.53 -13.23
N LEU A 35 14.39 -3.58 -13.32
CA LEU A 35 14.82 -4.96 -13.12
C LEU A 35 15.50 -5.45 -14.41
N ALA A 36 16.81 -5.63 -14.34
CA ALA A 36 17.61 -6.04 -15.50
C ALA A 36 17.10 -7.37 -16.08
N GLY A 37 17.04 -7.47 -17.41
CA GLY A 37 16.50 -8.64 -18.12
C GLY A 37 14.97 -8.65 -18.27
N THR A 38 14.29 -7.56 -17.90
CA THR A 38 12.84 -7.38 -18.12
C THR A 38 12.56 -6.19 -19.02
N ASP A 39 11.35 -6.09 -19.58
CA ASP A 39 10.91 -4.93 -20.37
C ASP A 39 10.34 -3.81 -19.48
N GLY A 40 11.22 -3.20 -18.67
CA GLY A 40 10.84 -2.05 -17.85
C GLY A 40 10.00 -2.38 -16.62
N GLU A 41 10.02 -3.62 -16.15
CA GLU A 41 9.56 -3.97 -14.80
C GLU A 41 10.58 -3.49 -13.77
N THR A 42 10.18 -3.45 -12.50
CA THR A 42 10.94 -2.74 -11.46
C THR A 42 11.30 -3.60 -10.27
N SER A 43 12.46 -3.31 -9.66
CA SER A 43 12.82 -3.73 -8.30
C SER A 43 12.79 -2.50 -7.38
N THR A 44 12.56 -2.72 -6.09
CA THR A 44 12.55 -1.64 -5.08
C THR A 44 13.83 -1.64 -4.28
N MET A 45 14.47 -0.48 -4.16
CA MET A 45 15.75 -0.33 -3.50
C MET A 45 15.60 0.03 -2.02
N GLY A 46 16.63 -0.29 -1.23
CA GLY A 46 16.78 0.26 0.12
C GLY A 46 17.07 -0.74 1.24
N LEU A 47 17.26 -2.03 0.95
CA LEU A 47 17.57 -3.03 1.97
C LEU A 47 18.92 -2.74 2.65
N ASP A 48 19.88 -2.20 1.90
CA ASP A 48 21.18 -1.79 2.44
C ASP A 48 21.02 -0.72 3.52
N GLY A 49 21.55 -1.04 4.70
CA GLY A 49 21.49 -0.21 5.90
C GLY A 49 20.06 -0.01 6.43
N LEU A 50 19.10 -0.88 6.10
CA LEU A 50 17.71 -0.73 6.52
C LEU A 50 17.57 -0.89 8.05
N ALA A 51 18.25 -1.85 8.67
CA ALA A 51 18.17 -2.11 10.10
C ALA A 51 18.56 -0.88 10.93
N GLU A 52 19.69 -0.25 10.62
CA GLU A 52 20.18 0.95 11.30
C GLU A 52 19.23 2.14 11.10
N ARG A 53 18.58 2.23 9.93
CA ARG A 53 17.55 3.23 9.69
C ARG A 53 16.30 2.95 10.54
N CYS A 54 15.82 1.71 10.60
CA CYS A 54 14.68 1.31 11.42
C CYS A 54 14.91 1.65 12.90
N GLN A 55 16.09 1.37 13.45
CA GLN A 55 16.45 1.74 14.83
C GLN A 55 16.37 3.25 15.08
N LYS A 56 16.94 4.05 14.16
CA LYS A 56 16.86 5.52 14.23
C LYS A 56 15.42 6.02 14.15
N TYR A 57 14.59 5.43 13.28
CA TYR A 57 13.20 5.83 13.13
C TYR A 57 12.35 5.44 14.34
N TYR A 58 12.60 4.26 14.93
CA TYR A 58 11.93 3.83 16.15
C TYR A 58 12.25 4.78 17.32
N ALA A 59 13.53 5.17 17.47
CA ALA A 59 13.97 6.15 18.46
C ALA A 59 13.31 7.52 18.26
N GLN A 60 13.08 7.94 17.01
CA GLN A 60 12.36 9.18 16.67
C GLN A 60 10.82 9.08 16.86
N GLY A 61 10.29 7.89 17.16
CA GLY A 61 8.88 7.68 17.49
C GLY A 61 8.05 6.99 16.40
N ALA A 62 8.64 6.56 15.28
CA ALA A 62 7.93 5.72 14.32
C ALA A 62 7.60 4.34 14.93
N ARG A 63 6.44 3.78 14.61
CA ARG A 63 6.01 2.44 15.05
C ARG A 63 5.58 1.52 13.92
N PHE A 64 5.46 2.06 12.72
CA PHE A 64 5.27 1.26 11.51
C PHE A 64 6.13 1.82 10.37
N ALA A 65 6.43 0.95 9.41
CA ALA A 65 7.16 1.30 8.20
C ALA A 65 6.28 1.05 6.97
N LYS A 66 6.66 1.65 5.85
CA LYS A 66 6.04 1.39 4.54
C LYS A 66 7.11 1.12 3.49
N TRP A 67 6.87 0.13 2.65
CA TRP A 67 7.70 -0.22 1.51
C TRP A 67 6.85 -0.58 0.31
N ARG A 68 7.03 0.18 -0.78
CA ARG A 68 6.23 0.04 -2.01
C ARG A 68 7.03 -0.65 -3.11
N THR A 69 6.53 -1.79 -3.57
CA THR A 69 6.93 -2.36 -4.87
C THR A 69 5.86 -2.09 -5.92
N VAL A 70 6.22 -2.28 -7.19
CA VAL A 70 5.35 -1.99 -8.32
C VAL A 70 5.40 -3.11 -9.34
N LEU A 71 4.22 -3.51 -9.81
CA LEU A 71 4.02 -4.47 -10.89
C LEU A 71 3.09 -3.85 -11.94
N LYS A 72 3.19 -4.35 -13.18
CA LYS A 72 2.42 -3.88 -14.33
C LYS A 72 1.64 -5.04 -14.92
N ILE A 73 0.45 -4.74 -15.44
CA ILE A 73 -0.30 -5.67 -16.29
C ILE A 73 -0.16 -5.20 -17.73
N ASP A 74 0.44 -6.05 -18.56
CA ASP A 74 0.48 -5.89 -20.01
C ASP A 74 0.37 -7.28 -20.62
N GLU A 75 -0.81 -7.61 -21.12
CA GLU A 75 -1.11 -8.94 -21.65
C GLU A 75 -0.29 -9.26 -22.90
N ALA A 76 0.01 -8.26 -23.73
CA ALA A 76 0.81 -8.43 -24.94
C ALA A 76 2.28 -8.76 -24.60
N LYS A 77 2.78 -8.19 -23.50
CA LYS A 77 4.14 -8.43 -22.99
C LYS A 77 4.22 -9.52 -21.93
N GLN A 78 3.10 -10.18 -21.63
CA GLN A 78 3.00 -11.22 -20.58
C GLN A 78 3.47 -10.72 -19.21
N MET A 79 3.13 -9.48 -18.86
CA MET A 79 3.42 -8.88 -17.55
C MET A 79 2.26 -9.05 -16.55
N PRO A 80 2.54 -9.22 -15.25
CA PRO A 80 3.88 -9.24 -14.68
C PRO A 80 4.59 -10.58 -14.93
N THR A 81 5.87 -10.51 -15.27
CA THR A 81 6.69 -11.70 -15.49
C THR A 81 6.93 -12.44 -14.17
N GLN A 82 7.28 -13.73 -14.26
CA GLN A 82 7.61 -14.51 -13.07
C GLN A 82 8.77 -13.88 -12.28
N LEU A 83 9.78 -13.32 -12.98
CA LEU A 83 10.91 -12.65 -12.36
C LEU A 83 10.49 -11.40 -11.57
N SER A 84 9.56 -10.59 -12.10
CA SER A 84 9.05 -9.41 -11.36
C SER A 84 8.25 -9.79 -10.12
N ILE A 85 7.45 -10.87 -10.18
CA ILE A 85 6.69 -11.38 -9.04
C ILE A 85 7.64 -11.89 -7.95
N GLU A 86 8.65 -12.69 -8.32
CA GLU A 86 9.62 -13.26 -7.37
C GLU A 86 10.48 -12.18 -6.72
N GLU A 87 10.99 -11.22 -7.50
CA GLU A 87 11.74 -10.07 -6.98
C GLU A 87 10.87 -9.27 -6.01
N THR A 88 9.63 -8.95 -6.37
CA THR A 88 8.69 -8.24 -5.49
C THR A 88 8.49 -8.97 -4.17
N ALA A 89 8.19 -10.27 -4.23
CA ALA A 89 7.88 -11.08 -3.05
C ALA A 89 9.09 -11.20 -2.11
N HIS A 90 10.26 -11.51 -2.67
CA HIS A 90 11.51 -11.58 -1.92
C HIS A 90 11.85 -10.23 -1.26
N ASN A 91 11.76 -9.15 -2.02
CA ASN A 91 12.09 -7.81 -1.57
C ASN A 91 11.21 -7.36 -0.38
N LEU A 92 9.89 -7.56 -0.49
CA LEU A 92 8.93 -7.24 0.58
C LEU A 92 9.15 -8.10 1.82
N ALA A 93 9.46 -9.38 1.67
CA ALA A 93 9.68 -10.27 2.80
C ALA A 93 10.95 -9.93 3.59
N ARG A 94 12.05 -9.62 2.89
CA ARG A 94 13.29 -9.12 3.51
C ARG A 94 13.07 -7.81 4.26
N TYR A 95 12.38 -6.86 3.63
CA TYR A 95 12.00 -5.59 4.26
C TYR A 95 11.17 -5.81 5.54
N ALA A 96 10.14 -6.67 5.47
CA ALA A 96 9.23 -6.91 6.58
C ALA A 96 9.97 -7.53 7.78
N SER A 97 10.86 -8.49 7.53
CA SER A 97 11.65 -9.17 8.56
C SER A 97 12.54 -8.17 9.32
N ILE A 98 13.26 -7.33 8.57
CA ILE A 98 14.13 -6.28 9.14
C ILE A 98 13.30 -5.27 9.96
N CYS A 99 12.08 -4.93 9.53
CA CYS A 99 11.22 -4.03 10.30
C CYS A 99 10.78 -4.64 11.64
N GLN A 100 10.31 -5.89 11.62
CA GLN A 100 9.84 -6.57 12.83
C GLN A 100 10.96 -6.75 13.85
N GLU A 101 12.17 -7.14 13.41
CA GLU A 101 13.35 -7.25 14.26
C GLU A 101 13.70 -5.92 14.96
N ASN A 102 13.40 -4.79 14.32
CA ASN A 102 13.69 -3.46 14.83
C ASN A 102 12.45 -2.72 15.38
N GLY A 103 11.39 -3.46 15.73
CA GLY A 103 10.22 -2.93 16.45
C GLY A 103 9.24 -2.10 15.61
N LEU A 104 9.28 -2.20 14.28
CA LEU A 104 8.37 -1.51 13.37
C LEU A 104 7.40 -2.51 12.72
N VAL A 105 6.10 -2.22 12.77
CA VAL A 105 5.09 -2.95 11.99
C VAL A 105 5.31 -2.68 10.48
N PRO A 106 5.59 -3.68 9.63
CA PRO A 106 5.73 -3.44 8.20
C PRO A 106 4.36 -3.36 7.51
N ILE A 107 4.20 -2.33 6.68
CA ILE A 107 3.14 -2.26 5.66
C ILE A 107 3.73 -2.78 4.35
N VAL A 108 3.25 -3.96 3.94
CA VAL A 108 3.66 -4.66 2.72
C VAL A 108 2.81 -4.16 1.56
N GLU A 109 3.41 -3.41 0.62
CA GLU A 109 2.69 -2.74 -0.48
C GLU A 109 3.14 -3.26 -1.87
N PRO A 110 2.57 -4.39 -2.35
CA PRO A 110 2.75 -4.86 -3.72
C PRO A 110 1.72 -4.20 -4.65
N GLU A 111 1.99 -2.97 -5.10
CA GLU A 111 1.04 -2.24 -5.96
C GLU A 111 1.08 -2.78 -7.39
N ILE A 112 -0.02 -3.37 -7.85
CA ILE A 112 -0.26 -3.60 -9.27
C ILE A 112 -0.87 -2.33 -9.86
N LEU A 113 -0.22 -1.77 -10.88
CA LEU A 113 -0.66 -0.55 -11.52
C LEU A 113 -1.93 -0.78 -12.34
N GLN A 114 -2.80 0.23 -12.33
CA GLN A 114 -4.03 0.26 -13.11
C GLN A 114 -3.80 0.58 -14.61
N ASP A 115 -2.58 0.84 -15.07
CA ASP A 115 -2.30 1.21 -16.46
C ASP A 115 -2.75 0.11 -17.45
N GLY A 116 -3.26 0.51 -18.61
CA GLY A 116 -3.69 -0.39 -19.69
C GLY A 116 -5.19 -0.64 -19.79
N VAL A 117 -5.55 -1.61 -20.63
CA VAL A 117 -6.94 -1.90 -21.07
C VAL A 117 -7.51 -3.20 -20.49
N HIS A 118 -6.77 -3.86 -19.60
CA HIS A 118 -7.12 -5.16 -19.03
C HIS A 118 -8.45 -5.12 -18.27
N THR A 119 -9.16 -6.25 -18.27
CA THR A 119 -10.43 -6.37 -17.54
C THR A 119 -10.20 -6.51 -16.03
N ILE A 120 -11.27 -6.34 -15.26
CA ILE A 120 -11.23 -6.55 -13.81
C ILE A 120 -10.93 -8.03 -13.46
N GLU A 121 -11.31 -8.97 -14.33
CA GLU A 121 -10.96 -10.39 -14.17
C GLU A 121 -9.47 -10.63 -14.34
N THR A 122 -8.82 -9.96 -15.29
CA THR A 122 -7.37 -10.03 -15.49
C THR A 122 -6.64 -9.47 -14.26
N ASP A 123 -7.06 -8.31 -13.74
CA ASP A 123 -6.48 -7.76 -12.51
C ASP A 123 -6.71 -8.70 -11.31
N ALA A 124 -7.91 -9.30 -11.18
CA ALA A 124 -8.18 -10.28 -10.14
C ALA A 124 -7.22 -11.48 -10.20
N TYR A 125 -6.99 -12.00 -11.42
CA TYR A 125 -6.07 -13.12 -11.65
C TYR A 125 -4.63 -12.76 -11.32
N VAL A 126 -4.14 -11.61 -11.78
CA VAL A 126 -2.78 -11.15 -11.50
C VAL A 126 -2.60 -10.87 -10.01
N THR A 127 -3.56 -10.19 -9.38
CA THR A 127 -3.54 -9.91 -7.94
C THR A 127 -3.52 -11.21 -7.13
N GLU A 128 -4.31 -12.23 -7.49
CA GLU A 128 -4.27 -13.54 -6.81
C GLU A 128 -2.88 -14.20 -6.93
N ARG A 129 -2.24 -14.15 -8.11
CA ARG A 129 -0.88 -14.69 -8.30
C ARG A 129 0.17 -13.96 -7.47
N VAL A 130 0.15 -12.63 -7.50
CA VAL A 130 1.12 -11.79 -6.79
C VAL A 130 0.98 -11.97 -5.28
N LEU A 131 -0.24 -11.90 -4.74
CA LEU A 131 -0.46 -12.05 -3.30
C LEU A 131 -0.07 -13.45 -2.83
N THR A 132 -0.35 -14.50 -3.60
CA THR A 132 0.10 -15.86 -3.27
C THR A 132 1.63 -15.93 -3.12
N ALA A 133 2.38 -15.36 -4.06
CA ALA A 133 3.83 -15.32 -4.00
C ALA A 133 4.34 -14.48 -2.81
N VAL A 134 3.73 -13.32 -2.57
CA VAL A 134 4.08 -12.44 -1.44
C VAL A 134 3.88 -13.16 -0.10
N PHE A 135 2.70 -13.75 0.15
CA PHE A 135 2.45 -14.43 1.43
C PHE A 135 3.30 -15.68 1.61
N LYS A 136 3.64 -16.39 0.54
CA LYS A 136 4.64 -17.47 0.59
C LYS A 136 6.01 -16.95 1.03
N ALA A 137 6.49 -15.87 0.41
CA ALA A 137 7.79 -15.28 0.77
C ALA A 137 7.80 -14.70 2.20
N LEU A 138 6.69 -14.10 2.65
CA LEU A 138 6.53 -13.67 4.05
C LEU A 138 6.65 -14.85 5.01
N ASN A 139 6.03 -15.99 4.69
CA ASN A 139 6.15 -17.20 5.50
C ASN A 139 7.59 -17.75 5.52
N ASP A 140 8.25 -17.79 4.36
CA ASP A 140 9.64 -18.24 4.22
C ASP A 140 10.64 -17.37 5.02
N ASN A 141 10.31 -16.09 5.23
CA ASN A 141 11.11 -15.15 6.02
C ASN A 141 10.60 -15.00 7.46
N HIS A 142 9.78 -15.95 7.93
CA HIS A 142 9.32 -16.05 9.32
C HIS A 142 8.56 -14.82 9.83
N ILE A 143 7.84 -14.13 8.94
CA ILE A 143 7.07 -12.94 9.30
C ILE A 143 5.91 -13.31 10.22
N LEU A 144 5.79 -12.58 11.32
CA LEU A 144 4.62 -12.62 12.20
C LEU A 144 3.48 -11.81 11.55
N LEU A 145 2.47 -12.48 11.01
CA LEU A 145 1.37 -11.82 10.29
C LEU A 145 0.51 -10.94 11.20
N GLU A 146 0.41 -11.30 12.48
CA GLU A 146 -0.30 -10.55 13.51
C GLU A 146 0.32 -9.16 13.75
N GLY A 147 1.61 -9.02 13.45
CA GLY A 147 2.37 -7.77 13.52
C GLY A 147 2.66 -7.16 12.16
N CYS A 148 1.80 -7.39 11.16
CA CYS A 148 1.98 -6.96 9.77
C CYS A 148 0.68 -6.39 9.19
N LEU A 149 0.80 -5.51 8.20
CA LEU A 149 -0.33 -4.97 7.43
C LEU A 149 -0.08 -5.14 5.94
N LEU A 150 -1.15 -5.39 5.17
CA LEU A 150 -1.10 -5.43 3.71
C LEU A 150 -1.67 -4.13 3.14
N LYS A 151 -1.00 -3.55 2.15
CA LYS A 151 -1.48 -2.41 1.36
C LYS A 151 -1.53 -2.79 -0.12
N PRO A 152 -2.59 -3.48 -0.56
CA PRO A 152 -2.73 -3.88 -1.96
C PRO A 152 -3.47 -2.80 -2.75
N ASN A 153 -3.43 -2.91 -4.08
CA ASN A 153 -4.45 -2.30 -4.95
C ASN A 153 -5.83 -2.92 -4.66
N MET A 154 -6.89 -2.17 -4.93
CA MET A 154 -8.21 -2.78 -5.13
C MET A 154 -8.20 -3.47 -6.50
N VAL A 155 -9.00 -4.53 -6.63
CA VAL A 155 -9.17 -5.22 -7.92
C VAL A 155 -10.10 -4.39 -8.81
N THR A 156 -9.56 -3.83 -9.89
CA THR A 156 -10.26 -2.91 -10.80
C THR A 156 -9.93 -3.22 -12.27
N ALA A 157 -10.72 -2.71 -13.21
CA ALA A 157 -10.32 -2.73 -14.61
C ALA A 157 -9.26 -1.66 -14.89
N GLY A 158 -8.38 -1.93 -15.86
CA GLY A 158 -7.33 -1.01 -16.28
C GLY A 158 -7.90 0.37 -16.65
N ALA A 159 -7.13 1.43 -16.46
CA ALA A 159 -7.56 2.82 -16.56
C ALA A 159 -8.15 3.17 -17.93
N GLU A 160 -7.69 2.49 -18.98
CA GLU A 160 -8.13 2.67 -20.37
C GLU A 160 -9.16 1.59 -20.80
N CYS A 161 -9.55 0.69 -19.89
CA CYS A 161 -10.57 -0.31 -20.19
C CYS A 161 -11.92 0.37 -20.46
N PRO A 162 -12.57 0.09 -21.61
CA PRO A 162 -13.84 0.73 -21.98
C PRO A 162 -15.00 0.29 -21.07
N VAL A 163 -14.89 -0.90 -20.47
CA VAL A 163 -15.89 -1.43 -19.53
C VAL A 163 -15.45 -1.08 -18.12
N ARG A 164 -16.13 -0.10 -17.51
CA ARG A 164 -15.87 0.30 -16.12
C ARG A 164 -16.71 -0.55 -15.16
N PRO A 165 -16.09 -1.28 -14.21
CA PRO A 165 -16.81 -2.07 -13.24
C PRO A 165 -17.53 -1.17 -12.24
N THR A 166 -18.65 -1.66 -11.72
CA THR A 166 -19.35 -1.03 -10.60
C THR A 166 -18.56 -1.20 -9.30
N SER A 167 -18.85 -0.35 -8.30
CA SER A 167 -18.25 -0.49 -6.96
C SER A 167 -18.58 -1.83 -6.29
N GLU A 168 -19.74 -2.40 -6.58
CA GLU A 168 -20.15 -3.73 -6.09
C GLU A 168 -19.29 -4.84 -6.70
N GLU A 169 -18.98 -4.76 -7.99
CA GLU A 169 -18.08 -5.69 -8.68
C GLU A 169 -16.65 -5.58 -8.17
N ILE A 170 -16.13 -4.35 -8.04
CA ILE A 170 -14.82 -4.07 -7.42
C ILE A 170 -14.76 -4.68 -6.04
N ALA A 171 -15.76 -4.45 -5.20
CA ALA A 171 -15.80 -4.96 -3.85
C ALA A 171 -15.82 -6.50 -3.81
N ARG A 172 -16.69 -7.12 -4.60
CA ARG A 172 -16.82 -8.59 -4.66
C ARG A 172 -15.51 -9.24 -5.12
N LEU A 173 -14.89 -8.73 -6.18
CA LEU A 173 -13.66 -9.31 -6.72
C LEU A 173 -12.46 -9.06 -5.81
N THR A 174 -12.34 -7.85 -5.25
CA THR A 174 -11.27 -7.54 -4.28
C THR A 174 -11.34 -8.45 -3.06
N VAL A 175 -12.52 -8.56 -2.41
CA VAL A 175 -12.68 -9.40 -1.22
C VAL A 175 -12.49 -10.88 -1.55
N ARG A 176 -12.97 -11.35 -2.71
CA ARG A 176 -12.73 -12.74 -3.15
C ARG A 176 -11.24 -13.03 -3.32
N THR A 177 -10.51 -12.15 -4.00
CA THR A 177 -9.06 -12.29 -4.24
C THR A 177 -8.29 -12.31 -2.92
N LEU A 178 -8.62 -11.44 -1.96
CA LEU A 178 -8.05 -11.48 -0.62
C LEU A 178 -8.39 -12.78 0.11
N ALA A 179 -9.66 -13.21 0.09
CA ALA A 179 -10.12 -14.44 0.72
C ALA A 179 -9.40 -15.71 0.22
N ARG A 180 -8.90 -15.68 -1.03
CA ARG A 180 -8.16 -16.79 -1.63
C ARG A 180 -6.67 -16.82 -1.30
N THR A 181 -6.10 -15.70 -0.85
CA THR A 181 -4.64 -15.52 -0.82
C THR A 181 -4.07 -15.02 0.51
N VAL A 182 -4.87 -14.33 1.30
CA VAL A 182 -4.45 -13.73 2.57
C VAL A 182 -4.83 -14.67 3.71
N PRO A 183 -3.92 -15.03 4.62
CA PRO A 183 -4.27 -15.75 5.84
C PRO A 183 -5.03 -14.85 6.84
N PRO A 184 -6.03 -15.39 7.58
CA PRO A 184 -6.81 -14.62 8.56
C PRO A 184 -6.01 -14.13 9.77
N ALA A 185 -4.76 -14.58 9.95
CA ALA A 185 -3.85 -14.09 11.00
C ALA A 185 -3.35 -12.65 10.76
N LEU A 186 -3.37 -12.17 9.50
CA LEU A 186 -3.12 -10.75 9.23
C LEU A 186 -4.18 -9.91 9.94
N VAL A 187 -3.81 -8.76 10.51
CA VAL A 187 -4.78 -7.96 11.29
C VAL A 187 -5.58 -6.97 10.44
N GLY A 188 -5.04 -6.55 9.30
CA GLY A 188 -5.71 -5.55 8.47
C GLY A 188 -5.13 -5.38 7.06
N VAL A 189 -6.02 -4.96 6.17
CA VAL A 189 -5.73 -4.58 4.79
C VAL A 189 -6.03 -3.09 4.65
N THR A 190 -4.99 -2.30 4.40
CA THR A 190 -5.02 -0.83 4.31
C THR A 190 -4.87 -0.41 2.85
N PHE A 191 -5.94 -0.37 2.07
CA PHE A 191 -5.88 -0.16 0.61
C PHE A 191 -5.19 1.13 0.19
N LEU A 192 -4.39 1.07 -0.87
CA LEU A 192 -3.99 2.26 -1.63
C LEU A 192 -5.17 2.74 -2.50
N SER A 193 -5.28 4.05 -2.74
CA SER A 193 -6.33 4.59 -3.61
C SER A 193 -5.98 4.47 -5.10
N GLY A 194 -4.71 4.23 -5.44
CA GLY A 194 -4.25 4.25 -6.83
C GLY A 194 -4.62 5.58 -7.50
N GLY A 195 -5.12 5.51 -8.74
CA GLY A 195 -5.63 6.65 -9.51
C GLY A 195 -7.08 7.04 -9.29
N GLN A 196 -7.76 6.46 -8.31
CA GLN A 196 -9.16 6.77 -8.04
C GLN A 196 -9.33 8.22 -7.52
N SER A 197 -10.51 8.79 -7.78
CA SER A 197 -10.92 10.03 -7.11
C SER A 197 -11.17 9.81 -5.62
N GLU A 198 -11.23 10.91 -4.85
CA GLU A 198 -11.53 10.88 -3.41
C GLU A 198 -12.87 10.16 -3.12
N GLU A 199 -13.89 10.46 -3.92
CA GLU A 199 -15.21 9.83 -3.83
C GLU A 199 -15.15 8.34 -4.18
N MET A 200 -14.54 7.97 -5.31
CA MET A 200 -14.50 6.57 -5.74
C MET A 200 -13.73 5.68 -4.77
N ALA A 201 -12.62 6.18 -4.20
CA ALA A 201 -11.87 5.45 -3.18
C ALA A 201 -12.76 5.15 -1.95
N SER A 202 -13.57 6.14 -1.53
CA SER A 202 -14.50 6.02 -0.42
C SER A 202 -15.66 5.06 -0.70
N VAL A 203 -16.32 5.22 -1.86
CA VAL A 203 -17.45 4.37 -2.28
C VAL A 203 -17.02 2.91 -2.46
N ASN A 204 -15.87 2.65 -3.07
CA ASN A 204 -15.34 1.30 -3.24
C ASN A 204 -14.98 0.64 -1.90
N LEU A 205 -14.34 1.40 -0.98
CA LEU A 205 -14.04 0.89 0.36
C LEU A 205 -15.31 0.59 1.16
N ASN A 206 -16.33 1.44 1.05
CA ASN A 206 -17.63 1.21 1.66
C ASN A 206 -18.29 -0.05 1.09
N ALA A 207 -18.31 -0.21 -0.24
CA ALA A 207 -18.87 -1.38 -0.91
C ALA A 207 -18.22 -2.70 -0.44
N MET A 208 -16.91 -2.70 -0.14
CA MET A 208 -16.25 -3.85 0.48
C MET A 208 -16.70 -4.12 1.92
N ASN A 209 -16.88 -3.06 2.70
CA ASN A 209 -17.24 -3.17 4.12
C ASN A 209 -18.72 -3.48 4.38
N VAL A 210 -19.60 -3.36 3.38
CA VAL A 210 -20.98 -3.84 3.48
C VAL A 210 -21.13 -5.35 3.21
N LEU A 211 -20.10 -5.99 2.63
CA LEU A 211 -20.12 -7.44 2.40
C LEU A 211 -20.14 -8.21 3.74
N PRO A 212 -20.67 -9.47 3.75
CA PRO A 212 -20.71 -10.30 4.95
C PRO A 212 -19.32 -10.48 5.59
N LYS A 213 -19.25 -10.39 6.92
CA LYS A 213 -17.98 -10.38 7.67
C LYS A 213 -17.20 -11.68 7.51
N GLU A 214 -17.90 -12.80 7.32
CA GLU A 214 -17.32 -14.13 7.11
C GLU A 214 -16.46 -14.20 5.83
N ARG A 215 -16.71 -13.30 4.87
CA ARG A 215 -15.92 -13.19 3.64
C ARG A 215 -14.70 -12.27 3.78
N ARG A 216 -14.59 -11.52 4.88
CA ARG A 216 -13.55 -10.53 5.16
C ARG A 216 -13.11 -10.63 6.63
N PRO A 217 -12.35 -11.67 7.02
CA PRO A 217 -11.90 -11.84 8.40
C PRO A 217 -10.97 -10.70 8.87
N TRP A 218 -10.41 -9.91 7.95
CA TRP A 218 -9.55 -8.76 8.22
C TRP A 218 -10.33 -7.47 8.42
N ALA A 219 -9.72 -6.51 9.14
CA ALA A 219 -10.14 -5.12 9.01
C ALA A 219 -9.81 -4.61 7.59
N LEU A 220 -10.81 -4.15 6.85
CA LEU A 220 -10.64 -3.52 5.54
C LEU A 220 -10.72 -2.00 5.72
N THR A 221 -9.60 -1.32 5.54
CA THR A 221 -9.47 0.14 5.75
C THR A 221 -8.57 0.77 4.68
N PHE A 222 -8.17 2.02 4.85
CA PHE A 222 -7.43 2.80 3.87
C PHE A 222 -6.01 3.18 4.32
N SER A 223 -5.12 3.33 3.34
CA SER A 223 -3.85 4.03 3.46
C SER A 223 -3.72 4.99 2.26
N TYR A 224 -4.49 6.07 2.32
CA TYR A 224 -4.64 7.02 1.22
C TYR A 224 -3.68 8.21 1.34
N GLY A 225 -3.09 8.59 0.20
CA GLY A 225 -2.37 9.86 0.05
C GLY A 225 -3.27 10.83 -0.71
N ARG A 226 -3.20 10.79 -2.04
CA ARG A 226 -4.01 11.64 -2.93
C ARG A 226 -5.51 11.66 -2.58
N ALA A 227 -6.12 10.51 -2.27
CA ALA A 227 -7.55 10.45 -1.96
C ALA A 227 -7.96 11.08 -0.61
N LEU A 228 -7.01 11.53 0.22
CA LEU A 228 -7.26 12.33 1.43
C LEU A 228 -6.75 13.77 1.32
N GLN A 229 -5.96 14.08 0.28
CA GLN A 229 -5.18 15.31 0.23
C GLN A 229 -5.53 16.18 -0.99
N ALA A 230 -6.18 15.65 -2.02
CA ALA A 230 -6.39 16.39 -3.27
C ALA A 230 -7.25 17.65 -3.04
N SER A 231 -8.41 17.51 -2.40
CA SER A 231 -9.26 18.66 -2.07
C SER A 231 -8.63 19.56 -1.00
N THR A 232 -8.01 18.99 0.04
CA THR A 232 -7.28 19.75 1.08
C THR A 232 -6.21 20.67 0.48
N ILE A 233 -5.33 20.14 -0.39
CA ILE A 233 -4.26 20.92 -1.03
C ILE A 233 -4.86 21.98 -1.96
N LYS A 234 -5.88 21.63 -2.74
CA LYS A 234 -6.56 22.56 -3.64
C LYS A 234 -7.19 23.72 -2.87
N THR A 235 -7.90 23.44 -1.79
CA THR A 235 -8.54 24.46 -0.93
C THR A 235 -7.50 25.33 -0.24
N TRP A 236 -6.41 24.75 0.24
CA TRP A 236 -5.33 25.51 0.88
C TRP A 236 -4.66 26.48 -0.09
N SER A 237 -4.34 26.03 -1.31
CA SER A 237 -3.70 26.87 -2.35
C SER A 237 -2.41 27.56 -1.89
N GLY A 238 -1.72 27.03 -0.86
CA GLY A 238 -0.51 27.63 -0.29
C GLY A 238 -0.74 28.89 0.55
N LYS A 239 -2.00 29.21 0.87
CA LYS A 239 -2.40 30.45 1.54
C LYS A 239 -2.72 30.22 3.02
N ALA A 240 -2.06 30.95 3.90
CA ALA A 240 -2.21 30.78 5.35
C ALA A 240 -3.66 31.06 5.81
N GLU A 241 -4.33 32.02 5.19
CA GLU A 241 -5.73 32.37 5.44
C GLU A 241 -6.71 31.22 5.14
N ASN A 242 -6.33 30.27 4.28
CA ASN A 242 -7.17 29.13 3.90
C ASN A 242 -6.98 27.90 4.80
N THR A 243 -6.08 27.96 5.80
CA THR A 243 -5.72 26.79 6.63
C THR A 243 -6.93 26.10 7.26
N LYS A 244 -7.85 26.88 7.85
CA LYS A 244 -9.06 26.31 8.49
C LYS A 244 -10.01 25.68 7.47
N ALA A 245 -10.14 26.28 6.30
CA ALA A 245 -10.98 25.75 5.23
C ALA A 245 -10.42 24.45 4.63
N ALA A 246 -9.09 24.31 4.61
CA ALA A 246 -8.42 23.09 4.14
C ALA A 246 -8.46 21.95 5.16
N GLN A 247 -8.56 22.27 6.46
CA GLN A 247 -8.68 21.31 7.55
C GLN A 247 -10.10 20.75 7.75
N ALA A 248 -11.13 21.49 7.30
CA ALA A 248 -12.53 21.10 7.36
C ALA A 248 -12.89 20.12 6.24
#